data_AF-A0A957L119-F1
#
_entry.id   AF-A0A957L119-F1
#
_cell.length_a   1.000
_cell.length_b   1.000
_cell.length_c   1.000
_cell.angle_alpha   90.00
_cell.angle_beta   90.00
_cell.angle_gamma   90.00
#
_symmetry.space_group_name_H-M   'P 1'
#
loop_
_entity.id
_entity.type
_entity.pdbx_description
1 polymer ?
#
loop_
_entity_poly.entity_id
_entity_poly.type
_entity_poly.pdbx_seq_one_letter_code
_entity_poly.pdbx_strand_id
1 'polypeptide(L)'
;KKGQDATGYYMTGRNYAQKGQWATAARYWEMAVALAPGMVGYHKALGEAFGRLGFTARSLDALHWALDHSQSPEPRAEIRELIQQVENNEQIKNK
;
A
#
# COMPACT_ATOMS: atom_id res chain seq x y z
N LYS A 1 2.56 -18.84 14.58
CA LYS A 1 1.87 -17.61 15.07
C LYS A 1 2.17 -16.33 14.29
N LYS A 2 3.12 -16.28 13.34
CA LYS A 2 3.52 -15.05 12.62
C LYS A 2 2.39 -14.30 11.87
N GLY A 3 1.33 -14.99 11.42
CA GLY A 3 0.22 -14.36 10.69
C GLY A 3 -0.74 -13.51 11.56
N GLN A 4 -0.87 -13.84 12.85
CA GLN A 4 -1.70 -13.04 13.77
C GLN A 4 -1.04 -11.68 14.04
N ASP A 5 0.28 -11.67 14.20
CA ASP A 5 1.05 -10.45 14.42
C ASP A 5 1.01 -9.54 13.19
N ALA A 6 1.15 -10.11 11.98
CA ALA A 6 1.09 -9.37 10.71
C ALA A 6 -0.27 -8.67 10.51
N THR A 7 -1.36 -9.38 10.80
CA THR A 7 -2.72 -8.82 10.69
C THR A 7 -2.94 -7.71 11.72
N GLY A 8 -2.41 -7.88 12.94
CA GLY A 8 -2.44 -6.84 13.98
C GLY A 8 -1.78 -5.55 13.50
N TYR A 9 -0.55 -5.64 12.99
CA TYR A 9 0.15 -4.48 12.43
C TYR A 9 -0.61 -3.85 11.26
N TYR A 10 -1.21 -4.66 10.39
CA TYR A 10 -2.04 -4.16 9.30
C TYR A 10 -3.24 -3.34 9.78
N MET A 11 -3.96 -3.84 10.78
CA MET A 11 -5.12 -3.15 11.35
C MET A 11 -4.72 -1.87 12.07
N THR A 12 -3.59 -1.88 12.79
CA THR A 12 -3.01 -0.68 13.39
C THR A 12 -2.67 0.36 12.33
N GLY A 13 -1.98 -0.03 11.25
CA GLY A 13 -1.67 0.86 10.14
C GLY A 13 -2.93 1.45 9.51
N ARG A 14 -3.98 0.64 9.33
CA ARG A 14 -5.29 1.12 8.84
C ARG A 14 -5.90 2.17 9.78
N ASN A 15 -5.83 1.99 11.09
CA ASN A 15 -6.32 2.98 12.05
C ASN A 15 -5.58 4.33 11.92
N TYR A 16 -4.26 4.28 11.70
CA TYR A 16 -3.46 5.49 11.46
C TYR A 16 -3.77 6.14 10.11
N ALA A 17 -3.96 5.35 9.05
CA ALA A 17 -4.36 5.84 7.74
C ALA A 17 -5.71 6.58 7.78
N GLN A 18 -6.69 6.04 8.52
CA GLN A 18 -7.99 6.71 8.72
C GLN A 18 -7.87 8.06 9.44
N LYS A 19 -6.82 8.25 10.25
CA LYS A 19 -6.49 9.52 10.92
C LYS A 19 -5.65 10.45 10.04
N GLY A 20 -5.41 10.09 8.77
CA GLY A 20 -4.52 10.81 7.85
C GLY A 20 -3.03 10.67 8.18
N GLN A 21 -2.65 9.83 9.15
CA GLN A 21 -1.27 9.62 9.56
C GLN A 21 -0.60 8.56 8.69
N TRP A 22 -0.45 8.88 7.40
CA TRP A 22 0.06 7.95 6.37
C TRP A 22 1.50 7.48 6.62
N ALA A 23 2.36 8.33 7.18
CA ALA A 23 3.74 7.95 7.50
C ALA A 23 3.79 6.86 8.59
N THR A 24 2.97 7.01 9.62
CA THR A 24 2.83 6.02 10.68
C THR A 24 2.17 4.75 10.16
N ALA A 25 1.14 4.88 9.32
CA ALA A 25 0.49 3.75 8.67
C ALA A 25 1.46 2.90 7.85
N ALA A 26 2.30 3.56 7.03
CA ALA A 26 3.32 2.90 6.23
C ALA A 26 4.27 2.06 7.10
N ARG A 27 4.78 2.61 8.22
CA ARG A 27 5.68 1.86 9.12
C ARG A 27 5.05 0.59 9.68
N TYR A 28 3.78 0.65 10.10
CA TYR A 28 3.08 -0.54 10.57
C TYR A 28 2.81 -1.54 9.44
N TRP A 29 2.51 -1.06 8.24
CA TRP A 29 2.35 -1.94 7.08
C TRP A 29 3.67 -2.56 6.60
N GLU A 30 4.81 -1.89 6.74
CA GLU A 30 6.15 -2.47 6.52
C GLU A 30 6.39 -3.64 7.47
N MET A 31 6.02 -3.50 8.75
CA MET A 31 6.12 -4.61 9.72
C MET A 31 5.21 -5.78 9.33
N ALA A 32 4.00 -5.49 8.85
CA ALA A 32 3.08 -6.53 8.36
C ALA A 32 3.65 -7.27 7.15
N VAL A 33 4.26 -6.56 6.19
CA VAL A 33 4.95 -7.16 5.03
C VAL A 33 6.18 -7.95 5.47
N ALA A 34 6.97 -7.46 6.42
CA ALA A 34 8.14 -8.20 6.92
C ALA A 34 7.76 -9.55 7.54
N LEU A 35 6.58 -9.63 8.17
CA LEU A 35 6.06 -10.86 8.77
C LEU A 35 5.35 -11.79 7.78
N ALA A 36 4.69 -11.22 6.78
CA ALA A 36 3.98 -11.95 5.74
C ALA A 36 4.16 -11.26 4.37
N PRO A 37 5.33 -11.45 3.72
CA PRO A 37 5.66 -10.75 2.47
C PRO A 37 4.82 -11.20 1.28
N GLY A 38 4.17 -12.36 1.36
CA GLY A 38 3.30 -12.88 0.30
C GLY A 38 1.90 -12.28 0.28
N MET A 39 1.55 -11.39 1.22
CA MET A 39 0.18 -10.87 1.28
C MET A 39 0.01 -9.62 0.41
N VAL A 40 -0.68 -9.79 -0.72
CA VAL A 40 -1.02 -8.71 -1.68
C VAL A 40 -1.67 -7.50 -1.00
N GLY A 41 -2.59 -7.73 -0.05
CA GLY A 41 -3.28 -6.66 0.65
C GLY A 41 -2.37 -5.72 1.44
N TYR A 42 -1.24 -6.21 1.94
CA TYR A 42 -0.27 -5.39 2.69
C TYR A 42 0.58 -4.53 1.76
N HIS A 43 1.02 -5.09 0.63
CA HIS A 43 1.74 -4.35 -0.40
C HIS A 43 0.87 -3.27 -1.04
N LYS A 44 -0.41 -3.56 -1.30
CA LYS A 44 -1.38 -2.54 -1.76
C LYS A 44 -1.46 -1.37 -0.77
N ALA A 45 -1.63 -1.66 0.51
CA ALA A 45 -1.75 -0.62 1.54
C ALA A 45 -0.47 0.23 1.66
N LEU A 46 0.72 -0.39 1.56
CA LEU A 46 1.98 0.34 1.46
C LEU A 46 2.05 1.24 0.25
N GLY A 47 1.66 0.71 -0.92
CA GLY A 47 1.58 1.46 -2.16
C GLY A 47 0.71 2.71 -2.00
N GLU A 48 -0.49 2.57 -1.46
CA GLU A 48 -1.38 3.70 -1.17
C GLU A 48 -0.74 4.71 -0.21
N ALA A 49 -0.13 4.24 0.88
CA ALA A 49 0.53 5.11 1.86
C ALA A 49 1.63 5.95 1.22
N PHE A 50 2.50 5.32 0.41
CA PHE A 50 3.58 5.99 -0.28
C PHE A 50 3.06 7.01 -1.29
N GLY A 51 1.98 6.70 -1.99
CA GLY A 51 1.33 7.62 -2.93
C GLY A 51 0.83 8.89 -2.22
N ARG A 52 0.17 8.72 -1.07
CA ARG A 52 -0.31 9.83 -0.22
C ARG A 52 0.84 10.67 0.35
N LEU A 53 1.96 10.05 0.67
CA LEU A 53 3.17 10.72 1.17
C LEU A 53 3.99 11.40 0.05
N GLY A 54 3.62 11.20 -1.22
CA GLY A 54 4.36 11.74 -2.36
C GLY A 54 5.60 10.93 -2.75
N PHE A 55 5.78 9.73 -2.20
CA PHE A 55 6.83 8.79 -2.62
C PHE A 55 6.37 7.99 -3.84
N THR A 56 6.16 8.68 -4.97
CA THR A 56 5.59 8.12 -6.20
C THR A 56 6.30 6.83 -6.65
N ALA A 57 7.63 6.84 -6.75
CA ALA A 57 8.39 5.65 -7.18
C ALA A 57 8.13 4.42 -6.29
N ARG A 58 8.24 4.58 -4.96
CA ARG A 58 8.00 3.50 -3.99
C ARG A 58 6.55 3.03 -3.99
N SER A 59 5.61 3.96 -4.24
CA SER A 59 4.20 3.64 -4.37
C SER A 59 3.95 2.73 -5.58
N LEU A 60 4.45 3.12 -6.75
CA LEU A 60 4.30 2.35 -7.98
C LEU A 60 4.96 0.97 -7.88
N ASP A 61 6.17 0.87 -7.31
CA ASP A 61 6.84 -0.42 -7.11
C ASP A 61 5.99 -1.40 -6.28
N ALA A 62 5.44 -0.93 -5.15
CA ALA A 62 4.61 -1.76 -4.28
C ALA A 62 3.26 -2.13 -4.92
N LEU A 63 2.64 -1.19 -5.65
CA LEU A 63 1.38 -1.43 -6.35
C LEU A 63 1.56 -2.39 -7.52
N HIS A 64 2.62 -2.27 -8.33
CA HIS A 64 2.91 -3.21 -9.41
C HIS A 64 3.17 -4.61 -8.87
N TRP A 65 3.96 -4.74 -7.79
CA TRP A 65 4.16 -6.03 -7.15
C TRP A 65 2.81 -6.65 -6.71
N ALA A 66 1.96 -5.85 -6.08
CA ALA A 66 0.62 -6.29 -5.66
C ALA A 66 -0.27 -6.68 -6.86
N LEU A 67 -0.18 -5.97 -7.98
CA LEU A 67 -0.95 -6.24 -9.19
C LEU A 67 -0.55 -7.57 -9.85
N ASP A 68 0.75 -7.85 -9.89
CA ASP A 68 1.33 -9.06 -10.47
C ASP A 68 1.00 -10.31 -9.65
N HIS A 69 0.99 -10.17 -8.32
CA HIS A 69 0.71 -11.28 -7.40
C HIS A 69 -0.78 -11.41 -7.04
N SER A 70 -1.63 -10.49 -7.49
CA SER A 70 -3.07 -10.57 -7.32
C SER A 70 -3.69 -11.50 -8.36
N GLN A 71 -4.26 -12.60 -7.90
CA GLN A 71 -4.96 -13.58 -8.72
C GLN A 71 -6.44 -13.21 -8.93
N SER A 72 -7.02 -12.42 -8.02
CA SER A 72 -8.44 -12.05 -8.06
C SER A 72 -8.67 -10.73 -8.82
N PRO A 73 -9.75 -10.63 -9.62
CA PRO A 73 -10.02 -9.41 -10.41
C PRO A 73 -10.34 -8.19 -9.55
N GLU A 74 -10.97 -8.37 -8.39
CA GLU A 74 -11.38 -7.29 -7.48
C GLU A 74 -10.17 -6.46 -6.96
N PRO A 75 -9.15 -7.04 -6.30
CA PRO A 75 -7.98 -6.26 -5.91
C PRO A 75 -7.22 -5.67 -7.10
N ARG A 76 -7.24 -6.33 -8.27
CA ARG A 76 -6.53 -5.82 -9.46
C ARG A 76 -7.12 -4.51 -9.97
N ALA A 77 -8.44 -4.38 -9.97
CA ALA A 77 -9.10 -3.15 -10.37
C ALA A 77 -8.74 -1.98 -9.43
N GLU A 78 -8.81 -2.23 -8.12
CA GLU A 78 -8.45 -1.23 -7.10
C GLU A 78 -6.98 -0.82 -7.19
N ILE A 79 -6.06 -1.78 -7.38
CA ILE A 79 -4.63 -1.49 -7.51
C ILE A 79 -4.33 -0.66 -8.76
N ARG A 80 -4.97 -0.97 -9.90
CA ARG A 80 -4.83 -0.18 -11.14
C ARG A 80 -5.32 1.25 -10.96
N GLU A 81 -6.43 1.43 -10.24
CA GLU A 81 -6.93 2.76 -9.91
C GLU A 81 -5.93 3.54 -9.06
N LEU A 82 -5.35 2.91 -8.04
CA LEU A 82 -4.31 3.54 -7.21
C LEU A 82 -3.08 3.94 -8.01
N ILE A 83 -2.62 3.09 -8.94
CA ILE A 83 -1.50 3.41 -9.84
C ILE A 83 -1.83 4.67 -10.65
N GLN A 84 -3.00 4.71 -11.28
CA GLN A 84 -3.42 5.85 -12.08
C GLN A 84 -3.53 7.14 -11.24
N GLN A 85 -4.04 7.05 -10.01
CA GLN A 85 -4.09 8.20 -9.10
C GLN A 85 -2.69 8.73 -8.76
N VAL A 86 -1.75 7.83 -8.50
CA VAL A 86 -0.36 8.17 -8.15
C VAL A 86 0.34 8.86 -9.33
N GLU A 87 0.21 8.31 -10.53
CA GLU A 87 0.74 8.90 -11.77
C GLU A 87 0.11 10.27 -12.04
N ASN A 88 -1.21 10.39 -11.95
CA ASN A 88 -1.92 11.64 -12.16
C ASN A 88 -1.46 12.74 -11.18
N ASN A 89 -1.29 12.38 -9.90
CA ASN A 89 -0.81 13.30 -8.88
C ASN A 89 0.62 13.77 -9.13
N GLU A 90 1.47 12.92 -9.71
CA GLU A 90 2.83 13.30 -10.11
C GLU A 90 2.80 14.26 -11.31
N GLN A 91 1.99 13.96 -12.33
CA GLN A 91 1.80 14.81 -13.51
C GLN A 91 1.25 16.20 -13.15
N ILE A 92 0.36 16.29 -12.17
CA ILE A 92 -0.16 17.58 -11.66
C ILE A 92 0.94 18.38 -10.94
N LYS A 93 1.82 17.72 -10.17
CA LYS A 93 2.92 18.40 -9.47
C LYS A 93 4.01 18.93 -10.40
N ASN A 94 4.19 18.29 -11.56
CA ASN A 94 5.21 18.66 -12.54
C ASN A 94 4.72 19.70 -13.57
N LYS A 95 3.50 20.22 -13.43
CA LYS A 95 2.94 21.32 -14.23
C LYS A 95 2.93 22.62 -13.46
#